data_AF-A0A257VJ76-F1
#
_entry.id   AF-A0A257VJ76-F1
#
_cell.length_a   1.000
_cell.length_b   1.000
_cell.length_c   1.000
_cell.angle_alpha   90.00
_cell.angle_beta   90.00
_cell.angle_gamma   90.00
#
_symmetry.space_group_name_H-M   'P 1'
#
loop_
_entity.id
_entity.type
_entity.pdbx_description
1 polymer ?
#
loop_
_entity_poly.entity_id
_entity_poly.type
_entity_poly.pdbx_seq_one_letter_code
_entity_poly.pdbx_strand_id
1 'polypeptide(L)'
;MNTETRSRVHSLIDQLPSVQLAALETILRSMLDPLSLKLALAPFDDEPFTEEDRQAVAEADESSKHNQSIPVEEVLADFGLTVTDWEAMAKSPIEEPFDKPLQKTPVRPIFRGVLQRSQ
;
A
#
# COMPACT_ATOMS: atom_id res chain seq x y z
N MET A 1 6.94 31.48 -10.50
CA MET A 1 8.30 31.20 -9.98
C MET A 1 8.94 29.91 -10.50
N ASN A 2 8.23 28.94 -11.08
CA ASN A 2 8.85 27.67 -11.52
C ASN A 2 9.45 27.65 -12.94
N THR A 3 9.07 28.60 -13.82
CA THR A 3 9.47 28.61 -15.23
C THR A 3 10.94 29.01 -15.44
N GLU A 4 11.44 29.95 -14.65
CA GLU A 4 12.84 30.39 -14.67
C GLU A 4 13.78 29.30 -14.15
N THR A 5 13.41 28.66 -13.02
CA THR A 5 14.13 27.49 -12.49
C THR A 5 14.18 26.36 -13.50
N ARG A 6 13.06 26.04 -14.15
CA ARG A 6 12.99 24.99 -15.19
C ARG A 6 13.89 25.32 -16.38
N SER A 7 13.87 26.56 -16.87
CA SER A 7 14.73 27.00 -17.98
C SER A 7 16.22 26.88 -17.64
N ARG A 8 16.60 27.26 -16.42
CA ARG A 8 17.98 27.12 -15.94
C ARG A 8 18.42 25.65 -15.85
N VAL A 9 17.54 24.77 -15.38
CA VAL A 9 17.82 23.33 -15.31
C VAL A 9 18.04 22.74 -16.71
N HIS A 10 17.19 23.07 -17.69
CA HIS A 10 17.37 22.61 -19.07
C HIS A 10 18.72 23.06 -19.67
N SER A 11 19.10 24.32 -19.47
CA SER A 11 20.39 24.84 -19.95
C SER A 11 21.60 24.13 -19.31
N LEU A 12 21.50 23.68 -18.06
CA LEU A 12 22.56 22.88 -17.42
C LEU A 12 22.62 21.47 -17.98
N ILE A 13 21.47 20.85 -18.26
CA ILE A 13 21.38 19.52 -18.87
C ILE A 13 22.05 19.52 -20.26
N ASP A 14 21.81 20.55 -21.07
CA ASP A 14 22.36 20.66 -22.43
C ASP A 14 23.90 20.74 -22.48
N GLN A 15 24.54 21.10 -21.36
CA GLN A 15 26.00 21.21 -21.25
C GLN A 15 26.68 19.91 -20.76
N LEU A 16 25.91 18.90 -20.34
CA LEU A 16 26.47 17.68 -19.76
C LEU A 16 26.98 16.69 -20.81
N PRO A 17 28.13 16.04 -20.59
CA PRO A 17 28.56 14.90 -21.40
C PRO A 17 27.57 13.73 -21.34
N SER A 18 27.47 12.95 -22.41
CA SER A 18 26.51 11.84 -22.56
C SER A 18 26.51 10.82 -21.41
N VAL A 19 27.70 10.51 -20.84
CA VAL A 19 27.83 9.61 -19.69
C VAL A 19 27.15 10.16 -18.44
N GLN A 20 27.22 11.48 -18.23
CA GLN A 20 26.60 12.14 -17.08
C GLN A 20 25.10 12.32 -17.27
N LEU A 21 24.64 12.47 -18.52
CA LEU A 21 23.22 12.49 -18.87
C LEU A 21 22.52 11.17 -18.54
N ALA A 22 23.13 10.03 -18.84
CA ALA A 22 22.55 8.72 -18.52
C ALA A 22 22.41 8.49 -17.00
N ALA A 23 23.39 8.95 -16.22
CA ALA A 23 23.31 8.91 -14.76
C ALA A 23 22.18 9.83 -14.24
N LEU A 24 22.07 11.04 -14.80
CA LEU A 24 21.03 12.00 -14.43
C LEU A 24 19.62 11.51 -14.79
N GLU A 25 19.44 10.90 -15.97
CA GLU A 25 18.18 10.29 -16.37
C GLU A 25 17.73 9.24 -15.37
N THR A 26 18.64 8.38 -14.92
CA THR A 26 18.34 7.34 -13.93
C THR A 26 17.88 7.96 -12.60
N ILE A 27 18.56 9.01 -12.15
CA ILE A 27 18.20 9.72 -10.92
C ILE A 27 16.83 10.40 -11.08
N LEU A 28 16.61 11.14 -12.16
CA LEU A 28 15.33 11.82 -12.41
C LEU A 28 14.18 10.82 -12.50
N ARG A 29 14.39 9.67 -13.16
CA ARG A 29 13.39 8.60 -13.23
C ARG A 29 13.05 8.04 -11.84
N SER A 30 14.04 7.85 -10.96
CA SER A 30 13.76 7.43 -9.58
C SER A 30 12.97 8.47 -8.77
N MET A 31 13.22 9.76 -9.00
CA MET A 31 12.47 10.83 -8.34
C MET A 31 11.04 10.98 -8.86
N LEU A 32 10.80 10.54 -10.11
CA LEU A 32 9.51 10.60 -10.79
C LEU A 32 8.72 9.29 -10.70
N ASP A 33 9.20 8.31 -9.94
CA ASP A 33 8.43 7.11 -9.66
C ASP A 33 7.08 7.50 -9.00
N PRO A 34 5.92 7.14 -9.59
CA PRO A 34 4.62 7.64 -9.14
C PRO A 34 4.30 7.29 -7.68
N LEU A 35 4.73 6.11 -7.22
CA LEU A 35 4.54 5.69 -5.83
C LEU A 35 5.42 6.52 -4.91
N SER A 36 6.70 6.64 -5.22
CA SER A 36 7.65 7.46 -4.46
C SER A 36 7.22 8.92 -4.36
N LEU A 37 6.68 9.48 -5.45
CA LEU A 37 6.17 10.84 -5.49
C LEU A 37 4.89 11.00 -4.66
N LYS A 38 3.95 10.04 -4.72
CA LYS A 38 2.76 10.01 -3.87
C LYS A 38 3.15 9.95 -2.38
N LEU A 39 4.13 9.12 -2.02
CA LEU A 39 4.62 9.00 -0.65
C LEU A 39 5.34 10.26 -0.18
N ALA A 40 6.17 10.88 -1.02
CA ALA A 40 6.90 12.09 -0.66
C ALA A 40 6.00 13.33 -0.51
N LEU A 41 4.88 13.36 -1.23
CA LEU A 41 3.88 14.44 -1.15
C LEU A 41 2.76 14.14 -0.16
N ALA A 42 2.69 12.93 0.38
CA ALA A 42 1.70 12.59 1.39
C ALA A 42 1.95 13.47 2.63
N PRO A 43 0.89 14.08 3.21
CA PRO A 43 1.03 14.73 4.50
C PRO A 43 1.50 13.72 5.54
N PHE A 44 2.26 14.19 6.52
CA PHE A 44 2.59 13.37 7.68
C PHE A 44 1.31 12.97 8.40
N ASP A 45 1.26 11.72 8.83
CA ASP A 45 0.17 11.22 9.66
C ASP A 45 0.42 11.66 11.11
N ASP A 46 -0.05 12.87 11.42
CA ASP A 46 0.07 13.50 12.74
C ASP A 46 -1.17 13.25 13.61
N GLU A 47 -2.00 12.24 13.27
CA GLU A 47 -3.15 11.89 14.08
C GLU A 47 -2.71 11.39 15.47
N PRO A 48 -3.30 11.91 16.56
CA PRO A 48 -2.89 11.53 17.90
C PRO A 48 -3.26 10.08 18.17
N PHE A 49 -2.29 9.29 18.63
CA PHE A 49 -2.55 7.92 19.08
C PHE A 49 -3.42 7.94 20.35
N THR A 50 -4.70 7.59 20.18
CA THR A 50 -5.74 7.76 21.20
C THR A 50 -5.71 6.63 22.23
N GLU A 51 -6.55 6.76 23.26
CA GLU A 51 -6.74 5.68 24.24
C GLU A 51 -7.52 4.49 23.66
N GLU A 52 -8.44 4.74 22.73
CA GLU A 52 -9.14 3.67 22.01
C GLU A 52 -8.15 2.84 21.18
N ASP A 53 -7.19 3.49 20.51
CA ASP A 53 -6.15 2.78 19.75
C ASP A 53 -5.27 1.93 20.68
N ARG A 54 -4.90 2.44 21.85
CA ARG A 54 -4.15 1.68 22.87
C ARG A 54 -4.92 0.46 23.34
N GLN A 55 -6.22 0.60 23.57
CA GLN A 55 -7.07 -0.51 23.99
C GLN A 55 -7.19 -1.55 22.88
N ALA A 56 -7.37 -1.14 21.63
CA ALA A 56 -7.44 -2.04 20.48
C ALA A 56 -6.12 -2.82 20.27
N VAL A 57 -4.97 -2.15 20.44
CA VAL A 57 -3.66 -2.81 20.39
C VAL A 57 -3.50 -3.80 21.54
N ALA A 58 -3.85 -3.41 22.78
CA ALA A 58 -3.77 -4.30 23.93
C ALA A 58 -4.69 -5.53 23.78
N GLU A 59 -5.89 -5.34 23.24
CA GLU A 59 -6.82 -6.43 22.94
C GLU A 59 -6.24 -7.38 21.87
N ALA A 60 -5.66 -6.84 20.80
CA ALA A 60 -5.01 -7.63 19.76
C ALA A 60 -3.82 -8.44 20.33
N ASP A 61 -3.00 -7.82 21.18
CA ASP A 61 -1.86 -8.48 21.82
C ASP A 61 -2.30 -9.61 22.77
N GLU A 62 -3.33 -9.37 23.60
CA GLU A 62 -3.89 -10.41 24.47
C GLU A 62 -4.54 -11.54 23.66
N SER A 63 -5.30 -11.21 22.62
CA SER A 63 -5.88 -12.19 21.69
C SER A 63 -4.80 -13.04 21.04
N SER A 64 -3.69 -12.46 20.59
CA SER A 64 -2.58 -13.19 19.98
C SER A 64 -1.87 -14.15 20.94
N LYS A 65 -1.96 -13.96 22.26
CA LYS A 65 -1.40 -14.91 23.25
C LYS A 65 -2.27 -16.14 23.42
N HIS A 66 -3.56 -16.02 23.17
CA HIS A 66 -4.56 -17.05 23.45
C HIS A 66 -5.08 -17.75 22.20
N ASN A 67 -5.05 -17.08 21.05
CA ASN A 67 -5.47 -17.63 19.77
C ASN A 67 -4.29 -18.12 18.94
N GLN A 68 -4.47 -19.27 18.28
CA GLN A 68 -3.48 -19.77 17.34
C GLN A 68 -3.58 -19.01 16.03
N SER A 69 -2.42 -18.70 15.44
CA SER A 69 -2.34 -18.17 14.09
C SER A 69 -2.87 -19.21 13.10
N ILE A 70 -3.65 -18.77 12.12
CA ILE A 70 -4.11 -19.62 11.02
C ILE A 70 -3.01 -19.62 9.95
N PRO A 71 -2.56 -20.79 9.45
CA PRO A 71 -1.59 -20.84 8.37
C PRO A 71 -2.17 -20.20 7.10
N VAL A 72 -1.32 -19.51 6.34
CA VAL A 72 -1.77 -18.75 5.15
C VAL A 72 -2.41 -19.66 4.11
N GLU A 73 -1.98 -20.91 4.02
CA GLU A 73 -2.54 -21.93 3.12
C GLU A 73 -4.00 -22.24 3.44
N GLU A 74 -4.36 -22.28 4.74
CA GLU A 74 -5.74 -22.53 5.19
C GLU A 74 -6.63 -21.33 4.87
N VAL A 75 -6.13 -20.11 5.10
CA VAL A 75 -6.86 -18.88 4.71
C VAL A 75 -7.07 -18.83 3.20
N LEU A 76 -6.05 -19.14 2.39
CA LEU A 76 -6.17 -19.13 0.93
C LEU A 76 -7.15 -20.21 0.43
N ALA A 77 -7.14 -21.39 1.06
CA ALA A 77 -8.06 -22.47 0.73
C ALA A 77 -9.53 -22.07 0.92
N ASP A 78 -9.85 -21.27 1.95
CA ASP A 78 -11.21 -20.72 2.17
C ASP A 78 -11.69 -19.83 1.01
N PHE A 79 -10.76 -19.15 0.33
CA PHE A 79 -11.03 -18.36 -0.88
C PHE A 79 -10.94 -19.18 -2.19
N GLY A 80 -10.67 -20.48 -2.10
CA GLY A 80 -10.46 -21.35 -3.27
C GLY A 80 -9.15 -21.06 -4.00
N LEU A 81 -8.17 -20.48 -3.32
CA LEU A 81 -6.88 -20.09 -3.87
C LEU A 81 -5.76 -20.99 -3.37
N THR A 82 -4.75 -21.16 -4.21
CA THR A 82 -3.46 -21.73 -3.81
C THR A 82 -2.44 -20.62 -3.56
N VAL A 83 -1.32 -20.96 -2.90
CA VAL A 83 -0.17 -20.04 -2.76
C VAL A 83 0.36 -19.60 -4.13
N THR A 84 0.32 -20.48 -5.12
CA THR A 84 0.74 -20.16 -6.49
C THR A 84 -0.21 -19.17 -7.17
N ASP A 85 -1.52 -19.29 -6.95
CA ASP A 85 -2.51 -18.32 -7.44
C ASP A 85 -2.29 -16.95 -6.78
N TRP A 86 -2.03 -16.94 -5.48
CA TRP A 86 -1.70 -15.71 -4.73
C TRP A 86 -0.46 -15.00 -5.28
N GLU A 87 0.62 -15.75 -5.54
CA GLU A 87 1.83 -15.19 -6.14
C GLU A 87 1.62 -14.69 -7.58
N ALA A 88 0.79 -15.39 -8.36
CA ALA A 88 0.46 -14.97 -9.71
C ALA A 88 -0.34 -13.66 -9.73
N MET A 89 -1.25 -13.47 -8.77
CA MET A 89 -1.95 -12.19 -8.56
C MET A 89 -0.99 -11.07 -8.17
N ALA A 90 -0.02 -11.33 -7.29
CA ALA A 90 0.97 -10.33 -6.88
C ALA A 90 1.88 -9.85 -8.03
N LYS A 91 2.12 -10.73 -9.03
CA LYS A 91 2.96 -10.44 -10.21
C LYS A 91 2.17 -9.83 -11.36
N SER A 92 0.84 -9.91 -11.34
CA SER A 92 0.00 -9.32 -12.37
C SER A 92 -0.15 -7.82 -12.09
N PRO A 93 0.15 -6.93 -13.06
CA PRO A 93 -0.15 -5.52 -12.91
C PRO A 93 -1.64 -5.37 -12.57
N ILE A 94 -1.94 -4.68 -11.47
CA ILE A 94 -3.28 -4.14 -11.27
C ILE A 94 -3.44 -3.14 -12.42
N GLU A 95 -4.16 -3.53 -13.48
CA GLU A 95 -4.67 -2.53 -14.41
C GLU A 95 -5.44 -1.52 -13.57
N GLU A 96 -4.94 -0.29 -13.42
CA GLU A 96 -5.61 0.71 -12.59
C GLU A 96 -6.93 1.13 -13.27
N PRO A 97 -8.07 0.98 -12.57
CA PRO A 97 -9.10 2.00 -12.65
C PRO A 97 -9.35 2.57 -11.24
N PHE A 98 -8.32 3.05 -10.56
CA PHE A 98 -8.49 3.73 -9.27
C PHE A 98 -9.19 5.10 -9.39
N ASP A 99 -9.45 5.58 -10.61
CA ASP A 99 -10.23 6.80 -10.89
C ASP A 99 -11.76 6.61 -10.79
N LYS A 100 -12.26 5.39 -10.53
CA LYS A 100 -13.70 5.20 -10.28
C LYS A 100 -13.99 5.36 -8.79
N PRO A 101 -15.02 6.15 -8.42
CA PRO A 101 -15.42 6.30 -7.02
C PRO A 101 -15.73 4.92 -6.44
N LEU A 102 -15.17 4.65 -5.24
CA LEU A 102 -15.41 3.43 -4.47
C LEU A 102 -16.92 3.20 -4.37
N GLN A 103 -17.43 2.21 -5.11
CA GLN A 103 -18.81 1.80 -4.97
C GLN A 103 -18.94 1.19 -3.58
N LYS A 104 -19.68 1.86 -2.70
CA LYS A 104 -20.02 1.40 -1.35
C LYS A 104 -20.88 0.14 -1.46
N THR A 105 -20.25 -0.99 -1.72
CA THR A 105 -20.90 -2.29 -1.60
C THR A 105 -20.94 -2.65 -0.11
N PRO A 106 -22.08 -3.14 0.39
CA PRO A 106 -22.20 -3.50 1.79
C PRO A 106 -21.25 -4.65 2.11
N VAL A 107 -20.27 -4.40 2.98
CA VAL A 107 -19.41 -5.43 3.55
C VAL A 107 -20.32 -6.40 4.31
N ARG A 108 -20.37 -7.66 3.86
CA ARG A 108 -21.08 -8.69 4.61
C ARG A 108 -20.30 -8.96 5.91
N PRO A 109 -20.97 -9.03 7.07
CA PRO A 109 -20.29 -9.30 8.33
C PRO A 109 -19.66 -10.71 8.27
N ILE A 110 -18.36 -10.78 8.51
CA ILE A 110 -17.56 -12.03 8.45
C ILE A 110 -17.89 -12.98 9.61
N PHE A 111 -18.57 -12.52 10.65
CA PHE A 111 -18.99 -13.35 11.79
C PHE A 111 -20.51 -13.46 11.89
N ARG A 112 -21.07 -14.54 11.36
CA ARG A 112 -22.39 -15.05 11.78
C ARG A 112 -22.32 -16.55 11.96
N GLY A 113 -22.07 -17.00 13.19
CA GLY A 113 -22.44 -18.37 13.58
C GLY A 113 -21.52 -19.12 14.53
N VAL A 114 -21.09 -18.55 15.66
CA VAL A 114 -20.67 -19.38 16.82
C VAL A 114 -21.11 -18.73 18.13
N LEU A 115 -22.41 -18.60 18.36
CA LEU A 115 -22.95 -18.52 19.74
C LEU A 115 -24.46 -18.79 19.74
N GLN A 116 -24.86 -20.06 19.67
CA GLN A 116 -26.16 -20.51 20.19
C GLN A 116 -26.20 -22.05 20.29
N ARG A 117 -25.54 -22.59 21.33
CA ARG A 117 -25.94 -23.84 22.00
C ARG A 117 -25.54 -23.74 23.47
N SER A 118 -26.50 -23.35 24.31
CA SER A 118 -26.78 -23.94 25.63
C SER A 118 -27.76 -23.02 26.34
N GLN A 119 -29.03 -23.39 26.36
CA GLN A 119 -29.92 -23.48 27.52
C GLN A 119 -31.17 -24.25 27.10
#